data_AF-A0A327KKF7-F1
#
_entry.id   AF-A0A327KKF7-F1
#
_cell.length_a   1.000
_cell.length_b   1.000
_cell.length_c   1.000
_cell.angle_alpha   90.00
_cell.angle_beta   90.00
_cell.angle_gamma   90.00
#
_symmetry.space_group_name_H-M   'P 1'
#
loop_
_entity.id
_entity.type
_entity.pdbx_description
1 polymer ?
#
loop_
_entity_poly.entity_id
_entity_poly.type
_entity_poly.pdbx_seq_one_letter_code
_entity_poly.pdbx_strand_id
1 'polypeptide(L)'
;MPGTVLALGLLGPLVAVDGVIGDAWRALTGKGVGLLLAGSGAAVTIAYTIRFLAIATGFAQAALARLPLDLDDAAASVGARPGRVVRAVHLPLTRPALLGAALLVFVDCLKELPATLLLRPLNTETLATYVYQFATRGSFEEGALAALLIVLVGLVPVIRLVRLSDDLDPDAPLA
;
A
#
# COMPACT_ATOMS: atom_id res chain seq x y z
N MET A 1 -12.56 -5.36 -3.48
CA MET A 1 -13.43 -5.15 -2.30
C MET A 1 -13.57 -3.66 -2.04
N PRO A 2 -14.77 -3.13 -1.75
CA PRO A 2 -14.94 -1.73 -1.33
C PRO A 2 -14.17 -1.43 -0.03
N GLY A 3 -13.59 -0.24 0.10
CA GLY A 3 -12.79 0.14 1.27
C GLY A 3 -13.62 0.17 2.56
N THR A 4 -14.90 0.56 2.45
CA THR A 4 -15.87 0.53 3.55
C THR A 4 -16.07 -0.88 4.12
N VAL A 5 -16.27 -1.87 3.25
CA VAL A 5 -16.52 -3.27 3.66
C VAL A 5 -15.32 -3.82 4.41
N LEU A 6 -14.11 -3.56 3.89
CA LEU A 6 -12.88 -3.97 4.55
C LEU A 6 -12.73 -3.31 5.91
N ALA A 7 -12.95 -2.00 6.00
CA ALA A 7 -12.81 -1.27 7.25
C ALA A 7 -13.81 -1.72 8.31
N LEU A 8 -15.09 -1.87 7.95
CA LEU A 8 -16.10 -2.40 8.87
C LEU A 8 -15.76 -3.81 9.35
N GLY A 9 -15.24 -4.66 8.46
CA GLY A 9 -14.78 -6.01 8.82
C GLY A 9 -13.55 -6.01 9.73
N LEU A 10 -12.67 -5.00 9.63
CA LEU A 10 -11.44 -4.90 10.42
C LEU A 10 -11.65 -4.25 11.79
N LEU A 11 -12.68 -3.42 11.98
CA LEU A 11 -12.92 -2.72 13.25
C LEU A 11 -12.98 -3.67 14.45
N GLY A 12 -13.80 -4.73 14.37
CA GLY A 12 -13.94 -5.71 15.46
C GLY A 12 -12.62 -6.39 15.84
N PRO A 13 -11.93 -7.04 14.90
CA PRO A 13 -10.62 -7.66 15.16
C PRO A 13 -9.57 -6.68 15.68
N LEU A 14 -9.47 -5.48 15.10
CA LEU A 14 -8.47 -4.49 15.53
C LEU A 14 -8.70 -4.00 16.95
N VAL A 15 -9.96 -3.74 17.32
CA VAL A 15 -10.32 -3.34 18.69
C VAL A 15 -10.08 -4.49 19.67
N ALA A 16 -10.39 -5.73 19.29
CA ALA A 16 -10.12 -6.90 20.12
C ALA A 16 -8.62 -7.05 20.42
N VAL A 17 -7.76 -6.89 19.40
CA VAL A 17 -6.30 -6.93 19.57
C VAL A 17 -5.82 -5.78 20.46
N ASP A 18 -6.32 -4.55 20.26
CA ASP A 18 -5.98 -3.42 21.12
C ASP A 18 -6.37 -3.67 22.59
N GLY A 19 -7.53 -4.30 22.82
CA GLY A 19 -7.98 -4.70 24.15
C GLY A 19 -7.02 -5.71 24.81
N VAL A 20 -6.65 -6.78 24.09
CA VAL A 20 -5.71 -7.80 24.58
C VAL A 20 -4.35 -7.17 24.92
N ILE A 21 -3.84 -6.29 24.07
CA ILE A 21 -2.58 -5.58 24.30
C ILE A 21 -2.71 -4.67 25.54
N GLY A 22 -3.81 -3.92 25.63
CA GLY A 22 -4.08 -3.04 26.76
C GLY A 22 -4.18 -3.77 28.10
N ASP A 23 -4.84 -4.93 28.11
CA ASP A 23 -5.02 -5.76 29.31
C ASP A 23 -3.71 -6.43 29.72
N ALA A 24 -2.94 -6.95 28.76
CA ALA A 24 -1.60 -7.50 29.02
C ALA A 24 -0.66 -6.42 29.58
N TRP A 25 -0.70 -5.21 29.02
CA TRP A 25 0.12 -4.10 29.49
C TRP A 25 -0.30 -3.61 30.89
N ARG A 26 -1.61 -3.56 31.17
CA ARG A 26 -2.13 -3.29 32.52
C ARG A 26 -1.65 -4.30 33.53
N ALA A 27 -1.69 -5.58 33.20
CA ALA A 27 -1.25 -6.65 34.08
C ALA A 27 0.24 -6.54 34.44
N LEU A 28 1.07 -6.07 33.50
CA LEU A 28 2.52 -5.93 33.71
C LEU A 28 2.93 -4.63 34.40
N THR A 29 2.26 -3.51 34.10
CA THR A 29 2.72 -2.17 34.53
C THR A 29 1.80 -1.45 35.51
N GLY A 30 0.60 -1.99 35.76
CA GLY A 30 -0.46 -1.35 36.53
C GLY A 30 -1.06 -0.09 35.87
N LYS A 31 -0.59 0.30 34.68
CA LYS A 31 -1.07 1.47 33.93
C LYS A 31 -1.82 1.02 32.68
N GLY A 32 -2.94 1.67 32.39
CA GLY A 32 -3.66 1.49 31.14
C GLY A 32 -2.97 2.21 29.99
N VAL A 33 -2.66 1.50 28.91
CA VAL A 33 -2.43 2.10 27.60
C VAL A 33 -3.77 2.17 26.87
N GLY A 34 -4.02 3.26 26.16
CA GLY A 34 -5.22 3.40 25.32
C GLY A 34 -5.16 2.50 24.09
N LEU A 35 -6.04 2.76 23.13
CA LEU A 35 -6.03 2.06 21.83
C LEU A 35 -4.73 2.37 21.07
N LEU A 36 -3.81 1.41 20.99
CA LEU A 36 -2.50 1.62 20.37
C LEU A 36 -2.59 1.52 18.85
N LEU A 37 -3.29 0.52 18.31
CA LEU A 37 -3.44 0.27 16.89
C LEU A 37 -4.44 1.24 16.24
N ALA A 38 -5.60 1.42 16.86
CA ALA A 38 -6.60 2.37 16.37
C ALA A 38 -6.18 3.82 16.61
N GLY A 39 -5.40 4.10 17.66
CA GLY A 39 -4.95 5.45 18.00
C GLY A 39 -3.72 5.96 17.23
N SER A 40 -2.88 5.08 16.65
CA SER A 40 -1.61 5.47 16.01
C SER A 40 -1.62 5.56 14.48
N GLY A 41 -2.71 5.11 13.84
CA GLY A 41 -2.81 4.99 12.38
C GLY A 41 -2.43 3.60 11.86
N ALA A 42 -1.98 2.69 12.72
CA ALA A 42 -1.68 1.31 12.36
C ALA A 42 -2.90 0.59 11.74
N ALA A 43 -4.11 0.89 12.24
CA ALA A 43 -5.36 0.39 11.67
C ALA A 43 -5.51 0.72 10.17
N VAL A 44 -5.21 1.96 9.77
CA VAL A 44 -5.26 2.40 8.36
C VAL A 44 -4.18 1.68 7.55
N THR A 45 -2.95 1.58 8.08
CA THR A 45 -1.84 0.89 7.41
C THR A 45 -2.16 -0.58 7.16
N ILE A 46 -2.75 -1.28 8.14
CA ILE A 46 -3.17 -2.68 8.01
C ILE A 46 -4.26 -2.80 6.93
N ALA A 47 -5.26 -1.92 6.97
CA ALA A 47 -6.34 -1.94 5.98
C ALA A 47 -5.82 -1.70 4.57
N TYR A 48 -4.92 -0.74 4.37
CA TYR A 48 -4.28 -0.48 3.08
C TYR A 48 -3.44 -1.67 2.62
N THR A 49 -2.66 -2.26 3.53
CA THR A 49 -1.87 -3.46 3.22
C THR A 49 -2.77 -4.57 2.69
N ILE A 50 -3.86 -4.90 3.38
CA ILE A 50 -4.79 -5.95 2.95
C ILE A 50 -5.47 -5.58 1.63
N ARG A 51 -5.94 -4.34 1.50
CA ARG A 51 -6.65 -3.85 0.31
C ARG A 51 -5.80 -3.93 -0.95
N PHE A 52 -4.55 -3.49 -0.86
CA PHE A 52 -3.67 -3.32 -2.01
C PHE A 52 -2.72 -4.50 -2.22
N LEU A 53 -2.75 -5.51 -1.33
CA LEU A 53 -1.95 -6.72 -1.46
C LEU A 53 -2.19 -7.41 -2.81
N ALA A 54 -3.45 -7.53 -3.23
CA ALA A 54 -3.81 -8.19 -4.48
C ALA A 54 -3.16 -7.53 -5.71
N ILE A 55 -3.05 -6.20 -5.71
CA ILE A 55 -2.37 -5.44 -6.77
C ILE A 55 -0.89 -5.78 -6.75
N ALA A 56 -0.25 -5.66 -5.59
CA ALA A 56 1.17 -5.95 -5.43
C ALA A 56 1.53 -7.39 -5.83
N THR A 57 0.73 -8.38 -5.40
CA THR A 57 0.93 -9.79 -5.75
C THR A 57 0.68 -10.05 -7.22
N GLY A 58 -0.30 -9.39 -7.85
CA GLY A 58 -0.56 -9.53 -9.28
C GLY A 58 0.64 -9.10 -10.12
N PHE A 59 1.25 -7.96 -9.78
CA PHE A 59 2.50 -7.51 -10.41
C PHE A 59 3.67 -8.47 -10.16
N ALA A 60 3.84 -8.94 -8.92
CA ALA A 60 4.89 -9.89 -8.58
C ALA A 60 4.76 -11.21 -9.36
N GLN A 61 3.54 -11.76 -9.44
CA GLN A 61 3.24 -12.98 -10.18
C GLN A 61 3.46 -12.80 -11.68
N ALA A 62 3.00 -11.68 -12.26
CA ALA A 62 3.20 -11.38 -13.67
C ALA A 62 4.70 -11.23 -14.03
N ALA A 63 5.49 -10.66 -13.12
CA ALA A 63 6.93 -10.51 -13.30
C ALA A 63 7.66 -11.86 -13.22
N LEU A 64 7.33 -12.68 -12.21
CA LEU A 64 7.91 -14.01 -12.03
C LEU A 64 7.55 -14.95 -13.19
N ALA A 65 6.31 -14.88 -13.70
CA ALA A 65 5.85 -15.70 -14.82
C ALA A 65 6.60 -15.43 -16.14
N ARG A 66 7.29 -14.29 -16.26
CA ARG A 66 8.13 -13.95 -17.43
C ARG A 66 9.56 -14.47 -17.31
N LEU A 67 9.97 -14.96 -16.14
CA LEU A 67 11.32 -15.50 -15.96
C LEU A 67 11.44 -16.90 -16.58
N PRO A 68 12.50 -17.19 -17.34
CA PRO A 68 12.79 -18.54 -17.82
C PRO A 68 13.03 -19.50 -16.65
N LEU A 69 12.47 -20.71 -16.72
CA LEU A 69 12.66 -21.76 -15.71
C LEU A 69 14.14 -22.20 -15.61
N ASP A 70 14.88 -22.15 -16.73
CA ASP A 70 16.29 -22.51 -16.81
C ASP A 70 17.19 -21.69 -15.86
N LEU A 71 16.74 -20.50 -15.41
CA LEU A 71 17.46 -19.70 -14.42
C LEU A 71 17.56 -20.41 -13.07
N ASP A 72 16.51 -21.13 -12.68
CA ASP A 72 16.47 -21.86 -11.41
C ASP A 72 17.31 -23.13 -11.49
N ASP A 73 17.24 -23.85 -12.61
CA ASP A 73 18.06 -25.03 -12.87
C ASP A 73 19.56 -24.67 -12.93
N ALA A 74 19.91 -23.57 -13.58
CA ALA A 74 21.27 -23.05 -13.62
C ALA A 74 21.77 -22.67 -12.22
N ALA A 75 20.96 -21.98 -11.42
CA ALA A 75 21.33 -21.62 -10.06
C ALA A 75 21.48 -22.86 -9.14
N ALA A 76 20.62 -23.87 -9.32
CA ALA A 76 20.73 -25.15 -8.60
C ALA A 76 22.00 -25.91 -8.97
N SER A 77 22.43 -25.90 -10.24
CA SER A 77 23.64 -26.60 -10.73
C SER A 77 24.93 -26.13 -10.06
N VAL A 78 24.99 -24.85 -9.62
CA VAL A 78 26.13 -24.27 -8.89
C VAL A 78 25.96 -24.33 -7.37
N GLY A 79 24.96 -25.08 -6.88
CA GLY A 79 24.71 -25.28 -5.45
C GLY A 79 24.06 -24.09 -4.74
N ALA A 80 23.38 -23.20 -5.46
CA ALA A 80 22.70 -22.06 -4.83
C ALA A 80 21.48 -22.53 -3.99
N ARG A 81 21.35 -22.00 -2.77
CA ARG A 81 20.18 -22.23 -1.91
C ARG A 81 18.99 -21.37 -2.37
N PRO A 82 17.73 -21.80 -2.16
CA PRO A 82 16.54 -21.07 -2.62
C PRO A 82 16.50 -19.59 -2.22
N GLY A 83 16.84 -19.25 -0.96
CA GLY A 83 16.87 -17.85 -0.52
C GLY A 83 17.93 -16.99 -1.24
N ARG A 84 19.04 -17.60 -1.69
CA ARG A 84 20.05 -16.93 -2.50
C ARG A 84 19.54 -16.68 -3.92
N VAL A 85 18.85 -17.65 -4.50
CA VAL A 85 18.21 -17.53 -5.83
C VAL A 85 17.19 -16.39 -5.84
N VAL A 86 16.32 -16.34 -4.82
CA VAL A 86 15.35 -15.24 -4.67
C VAL A 86 16.04 -13.88 -4.60
N ARG A 87 17.05 -13.72 -3.73
CA ARG A 87 17.69 -12.42 -3.51
C ARG A 87 18.61 -11.98 -4.66
N ALA A 88 19.30 -12.91 -5.31
CA ALA A 88 20.33 -12.61 -6.30
C ALA A 88 19.85 -12.69 -7.75
N VAL A 89 18.78 -13.43 -8.03
CA VAL A 89 18.24 -13.65 -9.39
C VAL A 89 16.85 -13.06 -9.51
N HIS A 90 15.87 -13.60 -8.77
CA HIS A 90 14.46 -13.21 -8.95
C HIS A 90 14.20 -11.76 -8.56
N LEU A 91 14.69 -11.32 -7.40
CA LEU A 91 14.41 -9.97 -6.88
C LEU A 91 15.00 -8.86 -7.76
N PRO A 92 16.26 -8.93 -8.24
CA PRO A 92 16.78 -7.93 -9.17
C PRO A 92 16.03 -7.91 -10.51
N LEU A 93 15.70 -9.08 -11.07
CA LEU A 93 15.02 -9.18 -12.36
C LEU A 93 13.56 -8.70 -12.29
N THR A 94 12.87 -8.94 -11.18
CA THR A 94 11.49 -8.50 -10.96
C THR A 94 11.38 -7.08 -10.39
N ARG A 95 12.50 -6.46 -10.01
CA ARG A 95 12.53 -5.13 -9.38
C ARG A 95 11.75 -4.05 -10.16
N PRO A 96 11.85 -3.92 -11.50
CA PRO A 96 11.09 -2.91 -12.22
C PRO A 96 9.58 -3.08 -12.06
N ALA A 97 9.09 -4.31 -12.14
CA ALA A 97 7.67 -4.62 -11.95
C ALA A 97 7.22 -4.36 -10.51
N LEU A 98 8.03 -4.71 -9.51
CA LEU A 98 7.73 -4.43 -8.10
C LEU A 98 7.71 -2.92 -7.80
N LEU A 99 8.60 -2.15 -8.43
CA LEU A 99 8.56 -0.68 -8.35
C LEU A 99 7.28 -0.13 -9.00
N GLY A 100 6.89 -0.66 -10.16
CA GLY A 100 5.62 -0.30 -10.79
C GLY A 100 4.42 -0.57 -9.88
N ALA A 101 4.40 -1.73 -9.24
CA ALA A 101 3.39 -2.09 -8.25
C ALA A 101 3.36 -1.11 -7.06
N ALA A 102 4.54 -0.78 -6.51
CA ALA A 102 4.66 0.14 -5.38
C ALA A 102 4.16 1.55 -5.74
N LEU A 103 4.48 2.05 -6.93
CA LEU A 103 3.99 3.35 -7.41
C LEU A 103 2.48 3.35 -7.58
N LEU A 104 1.90 2.28 -8.15
CA LEU A 104 0.46 2.17 -8.34
C LEU A 104 -0.28 2.11 -7.00
N VAL A 105 0.20 1.28 -6.07
CA VAL A 105 -0.35 1.19 -4.71
C VAL A 105 -0.25 2.53 -3.99
N PHE A 106 0.87 3.25 -4.13
CA PHE A 106 1.04 4.58 -3.54
C PHE A 106 -0.03 5.56 -4.06
N VAL A 107 -0.23 5.63 -5.38
CA VAL A 107 -1.26 6.50 -5.99
C VAL A 107 -2.66 6.14 -5.52
N ASP A 108 -2.95 4.84 -5.37
CA ASP A 108 -4.23 4.39 -4.84
C ASP A 108 -4.44 4.75 -3.37
N CYS A 109 -3.39 4.67 -2.54
CA CYS A 109 -3.41 5.10 -1.14
C CYS A 109 -3.69 6.59 -0.99
N LEU A 110 -3.11 7.47 -1.84
CA LEU A 110 -3.27 8.93 -1.74
C LEU A 110 -4.73 9.39 -1.76
N LYS A 111 -5.57 8.69 -2.53
CA LYS A 111 -6.99 9.00 -2.73
C LYS A 111 -7.92 8.01 -2.03
N GLU A 112 -7.40 7.11 -1.22
CA GLU A 112 -8.25 6.15 -0.50
C GLU A 112 -8.99 6.89 0.63
N LEU A 113 -10.29 7.01 0.45
CA LEU A 113 -11.18 7.68 1.37
C LEU A 113 -11.97 6.71 2.26
N PRO A 114 -12.63 5.66 1.73
CA PRO A 114 -13.59 4.89 2.50
C PRO A 114 -13.03 4.16 3.72
N ALA A 115 -11.86 3.51 3.60
CA ALA A 115 -11.24 2.86 4.74
C ALA A 115 -10.66 3.89 5.71
N THR A 116 -10.09 4.97 5.19
CA THR A 116 -9.53 6.08 5.99
C THR A 116 -10.58 6.73 6.87
N LEU A 117 -11.77 7.04 6.35
CA LEU A 117 -12.84 7.66 7.13
C LEU A 117 -13.25 6.85 8.36
N LEU A 118 -13.16 5.52 8.27
CA LEU A 118 -13.61 4.60 9.31
C LEU A 118 -12.50 4.19 10.27
N LEU A 119 -11.24 4.17 9.84
CA LEU A 119 -10.12 3.62 10.60
C LEU A 119 -9.07 4.64 11.02
N ARG A 120 -9.15 5.88 10.53
CA ARG A 120 -8.20 6.94 10.94
C ARG A 120 -8.29 7.20 12.45
N PRO A 121 -7.17 7.57 13.09
CA PRO A 121 -7.19 8.06 14.46
C PRO A 121 -8.09 9.28 14.61
N LEU A 122 -8.66 9.44 15.80
CA LEU A 122 -9.45 10.62 16.14
C LEU A 122 -8.61 11.90 15.97
N ASN A 123 -9.24 12.97 15.49
CA ASN A 123 -8.61 14.27 15.24
C ASN A 123 -7.46 14.26 14.23
N THR A 124 -7.32 13.20 13.43
CA THR A 124 -6.35 13.15 12.33
C THR A 124 -7.09 13.24 11.00
N GLU A 125 -6.75 14.25 10.22
CA GLU A 125 -7.27 14.44 8.87
C GLU A 125 -6.18 14.12 7.84
N THR A 126 -6.56 13.47 6.74
CA THR A 126 -5.71 13.27 5.58
C THR A 126 -6.16 14.19 4.45
N LEU A 127 -5.34 14.34 3.41
CA LEU A 127 -5.76 15.14 2.24
C LEU A 127 -7.08 14.63 1.64
N ALA A 128 -7.26 13.31 1.55
CA ALA A 128 -8.47 12.70 1.02
C ALA A 128 -9.70 13.03 1.88
N THR A 129 -9.57 12.94 3.21
CA THR A 129 -10.70 13.22 4.11
C THR A 129 -11.01 14.71 4.22
N TYR A 130 -10.00 15.56 4.11
CA TYR A 130 -10.15 17.01 4.04
C TYR A 130 -10.96 17.41 2.80
N VAL A 131 -10.56 16.94 1.61
CA VAL A 131 -11.32 17.18 0.37
C VAL A 131 -12.77 16.72 0.52
N TYR A 132 -12.98 15.53 1.07
CA TYR A 132 -14.33 14.99 1.28
C TYR A 132 -15.18 15.85 2.23
N GLN A 133 -14.59 16.34 3.32
CA GLN A 133 -15.28 17.19 4.30
C GLN A 133 -15.79 18.49 3.67
N PHE A 134 -14.97 19.16 2.86
CA PHE A 134 -15.37 20.40 2.19
C PHE A 134 -16.32 20.15 1.02
N ALA A 135 -16.12 19.07 0.26
CA ALA A 135 -17.02 18.67 -0.82
C ALA A 135 -18.44 18.37 -0.33
N THR A 136 -18.56 17.70 0.82
CA THR A 136 -19.87 17.38 1.42
C THR A 136 -20.59 18.60 2.01
N ARG A 137 -19.86 19.68 2.32
CA ARG A 137 -20.42 20.96 2.78
C ARG A 137 -20.73 21.93 1.64
N GLY A 138 -20.35 21.60 0.41
CA GLY A 138 -20.51 22.47 -0.76
C GLY A 138 -19.46 23.59 -0.86
N SER A 139 -18.50 23.68 0.07
CA SER A 139 -17.42 24.68 0.04
C SER A 139 -16.17 24.14 -0.66
N PHE A 140 -16.30 23.80 -1.95
CA PHE A 140 -15.22 23.19 -2.74
C PHE A 140 -13.93 24.00 -2.79
N GLU A 141 -14.03 25.32 -2.73
CA GLU A 141 -12.92 26.27 -2.75
C GLU A 141 -11.94 26.02 -1.59
N GLU A 142 -12.46 25.70 -0.41
CA GLU A 142 -11.68 25.42 0.80
C GLU A 142 -10.94 24.08 0.71
N GLY A 143 -11.52 23.10 0.01
CA GLY A 143 -10.91 21.79 -0.25
C GLY A 143 -9.97 21.74 -1.45
N ALA A 144 -9.97 22.78 -2.30
CA ALA A 144 -9.29 22.77 -3.60
C ALA A 144 -7.77 22.58 -3.49
N LEU A 145 -7.13 23.18 -2.49
CA LEU A 145 -5.70 23.03 -2.27
C LEU A 145 -5.32 21.57 -1.96
N ALA A 146 -6.09 20.90 -1.09
CA ALA A 146 -5.85 19.50 -0.75
C ALA A 146 -6.06 18.59 -1.98
N ALA A 147 -7.07 18.87 -2.80
CA ALA A 147 -7.30 18.15 -4.06
C ALA A 147 -6.14 18.35 -5.05
N LEU A 148 -5.65 19.58 -5.20
CA LEU A 148 -4.52 19.89 -6.07
C LEU A 148 -3.25 19.17 -5.60
N LEU A 149 -2.98 19.11 -4.30
CA LEU A 149 -1.85 18.38 -3.74
C LEU A 149 -1.94 16.88 -4.02
N ILE A 150 -3.12 16.26 -3.89
CA ILE A 150 -3.32 14.85 -4.26
C ILE A 150 -2.97 14.63 -5.74
N VAL A 151 -3.44 15.53 -6.62
CA VAL A 151 -3.15 15.44 -8.07
C VAL A 151 -1.66 15.60 -8.34
N LEU A 152 -1.01 16.64 -7.80
CA LEU A 152 0.41 16.91 -8.03
C LEU A 152 1.30 15.77 -7.53
N VAL A 153 1.04 15.28 -6.31
CA VAL A 153 1.81 14.18 -5.72
C VAL A 153 1.52 12.86 -6.43
N GLY A 154 0.29 12.62 -6.88
CA GLY A 154 -0.09 11.43 -7.65
C GLY A 154 0.46 11.42 -9.08
N LEU A 155 0.62 12.59 -9.70
CA LEU A 155 1.08 12.70 -11.08
C LEU A 155 2.54 12.28 -11.24
N VAL A 156 3.41 12.59 -10.27
CA VAL A 156 4.84 12.25 -10.33
C VAL A 156 5.06 10.72 -10.45
N PRO A 157 4.50 9.86 -9.58
CA PRO A 157 4.52 8.41 -9.73
C PRO A 157 3.93 7.91 -11.04
N VAL A 158 2.81 8.48 -11.48
CA VAL A 158 2.13 8.07 -12.73
C VAL A 158 3.03 8.34 -13.94
N ILE A 159 3.65 9.52 -14.03
CA ILE A 159 4.60 9.84 -15.11
C ILE A 159 5.78 8.85 -15.09
N ARG A 160 6.31 8.54 -13.90
CA ARG A 160 7.41 7.56 -13.77
C ARG A 160 6.99 6.15 -14.19
N LEU A 161 5.76 5.75 -13.88
CA LEU A 161 5.21 4.45 -14.26
C LEU A 161 5.07 4.33 -15.77
N VAL A 162 4.54 5.36 -16.44
CA VAL A 162 4.37 5.38 -17.90
C VAL A 162 5.72 5.31 -18.61
N ARG A 163 6.71 6.09 -18.15
CA ARG A 163 8.06 6.03 -18.75
C ARG A 163 8.72 4.66 -18.56
N LEU A 164 8.52 4.02 -17.40
CA LEU A 164 9.05 2.68 -17.14
C LEU A 164 8.40 1.62 -18.05
N SER A 165 7.13 1.78 -18.43
CA SER A 165 6.51 0.88 -19.40
C SER A 165 7.02 1.08 -20.81
N ASP A 166 7.31 2.33 -21.21
CA ASP A 166 7.86 2.65 -22.53
C ASP A 166 9.29 2.10 -22.70
N ASP A 167 10.12 2.16 -21.65
CA ASP A 167 11.49 1.61 -21.63
C ASP A 167 11.52 0.06 -21.74
N LEU A 168 10.39 -0.60 -21.48
CA LEU A 168 10.25 -2.06 -21.53
C LEU A 168 9.62 -2.56 -22.85
N ASP A 169 9.22 -1.65 -23.74
CA ASP A 169 8.65 -1.98 -25.04
C ASP A 169 9.77 -2.16 -26.09
N PRO A 170 10.02 -3.38 -26.59
CA PRO A 170 11.06 -3.64 -27.57
C PRO A 170 10.80 -2.97 -28.95
N ASP A 171 9.59 -2.45 -29.18
CA ASP A 171 9.19 -1.76 -30.42
C ASP A 171 9.16 -0.23 -30.31
N ALA A 172 9.62 0.35 -29.17
CA ALA A 172 9.66 1.80 -28.98
C ALA A 172 10.63 2.46 -29.98
N PRO A 173 10.19 3.49 -30.75
CA PRO A 173 11.07 4.18 -31.69
C PRO A 173 12.19 4.87 -30.91
N LEU A 174 13.44 4.54 -31.26
CA LEU A 174 14.63 5.21 -30.73
C LEU A 174 14.53 6.71 -31.03
N ALA A 175 14.21 7.50 -29.99
CA ALA A 175 14.16 8.96 -30.03
C ALA A 175 15.55 9.57 -29.84
#